data_AF-A3IYC8-F1
#
_entry.id   AF-A3IYC8-F1
#
_cell.length_a   1.000
_cell.length_b   1.000
_cell.length_c   1.000
_cell.angle_alpha   90.00
_cell.angle_beta   90.00
_cell.angle_gamma   90.00
#
_symmetry.space_group_name_H-M   'P 1'
#
loop_
_entity.id
_entity.type
_entity.pdbx_description
1 polymer ?
#
loop_
_entity_poly.entity_id
_entity_poly.type
_entity_poly.pdbx_seq_one_letter_code
_entity_poly.pdbx_strand_id
1 'polypeptide(L)'
;NKRASLVAIYENRVLRQIIAIVENKDEFQESLTFEMPSKLEGKSQSITTDLAISEEKYQVWHPLSDNLILSFQGNLSLACPQELTFDSFDLTVDWLPMPSLLYRGIRSFNASQFKQFTLQTFTTV
;
A
#
# COMPACT_ATOMS: atom_id res chain seq x y z
N ASN A 1 -1.79 17.63 -6.26
CA ASN A 1 -1.65 17.81 -4.80
C ASN A 1 -2.68 16.97 -4.06
N LYS A 2 -2.45 15.66 -3.99
CA LYS A 2 -3.35 14.71 -3.31
C LYS A 2 -2.52 13.80 -2.41
N ARG A 3 -3.03 13.54 -1.20
CA ARG A 3 -2.50 12.54 -0.27
C ARG A 3 -3.62 11.59 0.11
N ALA A 4 -3.26 10.34 0.32
CA ALA A 4 -4.13 9.36 0.94
C ALA A 4 -3.40 8.70 2.11
N SER A 5 -4.13 8.38 3.16
CA SER A 5 -3.65 7.59 4.30
C SER A 5 -4.71 6.56 4.64
N LEU A 6 -4.31 5.30 4.64
CA LEU A 6 -5.16 4.17 5.06
C LEU A 6 -4.61 3.65 6.38
N VAL A 7 -5.48 3.50 7.37
CA VAL A 7 -5.14 3.07 8.73
C VAL A 7 -5.92 1.82 9.06
N ALA A 8 -5.22 0.73 9.42
CA ALA A 8 -5.81 -0.46 10.00
C ALA A 8 -5.63 -0.44 11.52
N ILE A 9 -6.73 -0.61 12.26
CA ILE A 9 -6.73 -0.66 13.73
C ILE A 9 -7.06 -2.08 14.15
N TYR A 10 -6.16 -2.66 14.94
CA TYR A 10 -6.30 -3.99 15.51
C TYR A 10 -6.55 -3.91 17.02
N GLU A 11 -7.50 -4.70 17.50
CA GLU A 11 -7.77 -4.90 18.92
C GLU A 11 -7.66 -6.39 19.22
N ASN A 12 -6.87 -6.75 20.23
CA ASN A 12 -6.57 -8.16 20.53
C ASN A 12 -6.12 -8.95 19.29
N ARG A 13 -5.34 -8.30 18.41
CA ARG A 13 -4.82 -8.83 17.14
C ARG A 13 -5.86 -9.07 16.05
N VAL A 14 -7.12 -8.74 16.28
CA VAL A 14 -8.18 -8.86 15.27
C VAL A 14 -8.44 -7.48 14.68
N LEU A 15 -8.56 -7.41 13.35
CA LEU A 15 -8.89 -6.19 12.65
C LEU A 15 -10.26 -5.68 13.11
N ARG A 16 -10.32 -4.43 13.58
CA ARG A 16 -11.56 -3.80 14.08
C ARG A 16 -12.08 -2.72 13.17
N GLN A 17 -11.18 -1.88 12.71
CA GLN A 17 -11.56 -0.67 12.00
C GLN A 17 -10.53 -0.34 10.94
N ILE A 18 -11.02 0.19 9.82
CA ILE A 18 -10.19 0.84 8.82
C ILE A 18 -10.67 2.27 8.63
N ILE A 19 -9.70 3.18 8.56
CA ILE A 19 -9.94 4.60 8.33
C ILE A 19 -9.21 4.99 7.05
N ALA A 20 -9.94 5.58 6.10
CA ALA A 20 -9.37 6.20 4.91
C ALA A 20 -9.43 7.72 5.05
N ILE A 21 -8.27 8.36 4.95
CA ILE A 21 -8.11 9.81 5.00
C ILE A 21 -7.59 10.25 3.63
N VAL A 22 -8.40 10.98 2.88
CA VAL A 22 -8.03 11.49 1.56
C VAL A 22 -8.04 13.00 1.62
N GLU A 23 -6.90 13.61 1.28
CA GLU A 23 -6.69 15.04 1.35
C GLU A 23 -6.29 15.58 -0.01
N ASN A 24 -6.92 16.68 -0.40
CA ASN A 24 -6.67 17.38 -1.65
C ASN A 24 -6.43 18.85 -1.34
N LYS A 25 -5.47 19.46 -2.04
CA LYS A 25 -5.17 20.88 -1.87
C LYS A 25 -6.13 21.80 -2.64
N ASP A 26 -6.82 21.28 -3.66
CA ASP A 26 -7.61 22.04 -4.63
C ASP A 26 -9.04 21.45 -4.77
N GLU A 27 -9.99 22.22 -5.34
CA GLU A 27 -11.38 21.79 -5.60
C GLU A 27 -11.45 20.56 -6.52
N PHE A 28 -12.34 19.62 -6.18
CA PHE A 28 -12.23 18.22 -6.61
C PHE A 28 -13.10 17.92 -7.84
N GLN A 29 -12.53 17.26 -8.85
CA GLN A 29 -13.27 16.47 -9.83
C GLN A 29 -13.48 15.05 -9.27
N GLU A 30 -14.65 14.44 -9.53
CA GLU A 30 -14.91 13.05 -9.18
C GLU A 30 -13.79 12.12 -9.69
N SER A 31 -13.39 11.17 -8.85
CA SER A 31 -12.34 10.24 -9.22
C SER A 31 -12.85 9.25 -10.26
N LEU A 32 -12.23 9.24 -11.44
CA LEU A 32 -12.42 8.16 -12.41
C LEU A 32 -11.93 6.84 -11.81
N THR A 33 -12.75 5.80 -11.93
CA THR A 33 -12.32 4.43 -11.64
C THR A 33 -11.40 3.96 -12.76
N PHE A 34 -10.21 3.49 -12.41
CA PHE A 34 -9.25 2.95 -13.37
C PHE A 34 -9.21 1.43 -13.26
N GLU A 35 -9.14 0.76 -14.40
CA GLU A 35 -8.83 -0.67 -14.44
C GLU A 35 -7.34 -0.90 -14.23
N MET A 36 -7.00 -1.89 -13.41
CA MET A 36 -5.61 -2.24 -13.16
C MET A 36 -4.99 -2.88 -14.42
N PRO A 37 -3.84 -2.39 -14.92
CA PRO A 37 -3.18 -3.01 -16.07
C PRO A 37 -2.77 -4.46 -15.82
N SER A 38 -2.79 -5.28 -16.87
CA SER A 38 -2.47 -6.71 -16.78
C SER A 38 -0.99 -6.99 -16.53
N LYS A 39 -0.11 -6.05 -16.90
CA LYS A 39 1.34 -6.16 -16.71
C LYS A 39 1.91 -4.80 -16.34
N LEU A 40 2.60 -4.74 -15.21
CA LEU A 40 3.34 -3.57 -14.76
C LEU A 40 4.74 -3.99 -14.31
N GLU A 41 5.73 -3.16 -14.63
CA GLU A 41 7.12 -3.34 -14.24
C GLU A 41 7.61 -2.07 -13.55
N GLY A 42 8.60 -2.20 -12.68
CA GLY A 42 8.91 -1.13 -11.76
C GLY A 42 10.15 -1.35 -10.92
N LYS A 43 10.22 -0.53 -9.89
CA LYS A 43 11.35 -0.44 -8.96
C LYS A 43 10.85 -0.49 -7.53
N SER A 44 11.67 -1.00 -6.64
CA SER A 44 11.39 -1.10 -5.22
C SER A 44 12.56 -0.59 -4.40
N GLN A 45 12.26 0.10 -3.31
CA GLN A 45 13.24 0.59 -2.35
C GLN A 45 12.65 0.55 -0.94
N SER A 46 13.48 0.20 0.04
CA SER A 46 13.07 0.12 1.44
C SER A 46 13.85 1.10 2.32
N ILE A 47 13.21 1.52 3.42
CA ILE A 47 13.82 2.28 4.51
C ILE A 47 13.54 1.60 5.85
N THR A 48 14.57 1.43 6.67
CA THR A 48 14.52 0.84 8.01
C THR A 48 14.46 1.89 9.12
N THR A 49 14.29 1.46 10.37
CA THR A 49 14.16 2.35 11.55
C THR A 49 15.39 3.19 11.85
N ASP A 50 16.57 2.73 11.44
CA ASP A 50 17.85 3.45 11.50
C ASP A 50 18.07 4.39 10.29
N LEU A 51 17.03 4.58 9.47
CA LEU A 51 17.04 5.42 8.26
C LEU A 51 17.98 4.92 7.16
N ALA A 52 18.44 3.67 7.24
CA ALA A 52 19.17 3.07 6.13
C ALA A 52 18.22 2.83 4.94
N ILE A 53 18.65 3.26 3.76
CA ILE A 53 17.90 3.11 2.51
C ILE A 53 18.55 1.99 1.69
N SER A 54 17.75 1.05 1.22
CA SER A 54 18.25 -0.03 0.37
C SER A 54 18.61 0.46 -1.03
N GLU A 55 19.45 -0.29 -1.73
CA GLU A 55 19.56 -0.15 -3.18
C GLU A 55 18.20 -0.39 -3.85
N GLU A 56 18.01 0.26 -5.00
CA GLU A 56 16.81 0.11 -5.81
C GLU A 56 16.85 -1.24 -6.53
N LYS A 57 15.74 -1.99 -6.48
CA LYS A 57 15.62 -3.30 -7.13
C LYS A 57 14.50 -3.30 -8.16
N TYR A 58 14.77 -3.88 -9.32
CA TYR A 58 13.75 -4.14 -10.33
C TYR A 58 12.67 -5.06 -9.78
N GLN A 59 11.41 -4.77 -10.12
CA GLN A 59 10.25 -5.49 -9.63
C GLN A 59 9.20 -5.65 -10.74
N VAL A 60 8.64 -6.85 -10.86
CA VAL A 60 7.41 -7.09 -11.63
C VAL A 60 6.24 -7.01 -10.67
N TRP A 61 5.17 -6.34 -11.08
CA TRP A 61 3.96 -6.27 -10.27
C TRP A 61 3.22 -7.60 -10.30
N HIS A 62 2.77 -8.01 -9.12
CA HIS A 62 1.85 -9.12 -8.96
C HIS A 62 0.66 -8.69 -8.10
N PRO A 63 -0.57 -9.15 -8.42
CA PRO A 63 -1.70 -9.02 -7.53
C PRO A 63 -1.37 -9.62 -6.16
N LEU A 64 -1.86 -8.98 -5.11
CA LEU A 64 -1.76 -9.55 -3.76
C LEU A 64 -2.75 -10.71 -3.66
N SER A 65 -2.29 -11.88 -3.22
CA SER A 65 -3.14 -13.00 -2.81
C SER A 65 -3.16 -13.10 -1.28
N ASP A 66 -4.17 -13.80 -0.75
CA ASP A 66 -4.21 -14.29 0.64
C ASP A 66 -4.41 -13.26 1.77
N ASN A 67 -4.59 -11.98 1.44
CA ASN A 67 -4.95 -10.93 2.41
C ASN A 67 -6.41 -10.48 2.24
N LEU A 68 -6.99 -9.89 3.29
CA LEU A 68 -8.21 -9.09 3.12
C LEU A 68 -7.83 -7.83 2.34
N ILE A 69 -8.39 -7.68 1.14
CA ILE A 69 -8.19 -6.52 0.27
C ILE A 69 -9.46 -5.69 0.27
N LEU A 70 -9.34 -4.42 0.60
CA LEU A 70 -10.43 -3.46 0.65
C LEU A 70 -10.14 -2.30 -0.29
N SER A 71 -11.10 -1.99 -1.15
CA SER A 71 -11.00 -0.91 -2.13
C SER A 71 -11.68 0.35 -1.61
N PHE A 72 -11.05 1.50 -1.86
CA PHE A 72 -11.49 2.82 -1.45
C PHE A 72 -11.57 3.76 -2.66
N GLN A 73 -12.36 4.83 -2.52
CA GLN A 73 -12.48 5.86 -3.55
C GLN A 73 -11.11 6.44 -3.93
N GLY A 74 -10.95 6.81 -5.21
CA GLY A 74 -9.68 7.31 -5.73
C GLY A 74 -8.64 6.24 -6.09
N ASN A 75 -9.11 5.03 -6.41
CA ASN A 75 -8.30 3.87 -6.83
C ASN A 75 -7.22 3.51 -5.80
N LEU A 76 -7.64 3.48 -4.54
CA LEU A 76 -6.83 3.09 -3.39
C LEU A 76 -7.28 1.71 -2.95
N SER A 77 -6.36 0.86 -2.52
CA SER A 77 -6.70 -0.35 -1.79
C SER A 77 -5.76 -0.58 -0.62
N LEU A 78 -6.30 -1.23 0.41
CA LEU A 78 -5.55 -1.71 1.55
C LEU A 78 -5.62 -3.24 1.56
N ALA A 79 -4.47 -3.89 1.57
CA ALA A 79 -4.34 -5.30 1.87
C ALA A 79 -3.74 -5.46 3.27
N CYS A 80 -4.43 -6.23 4.11
CA CYS A 80 -4.00 -6.48 5.48
C CYS A 80 -4.55 -7.83 5.97
N PRO A 81 -3.91 -8.45 6.98
CA PRO A 81 -4.46 -9.65 7.61
C PRO A 81 -5.69 -9.32 8.44
N GLN A 82 -6.66 -10.24 8.50
CA GLN A 82 -7.80 -10.11 9.42
C GLN A 82 -7.39 -10.34 10.88
N GLU A 83 -6.39 -11.20 11.10
CA GLU A 83 -5.82 -11.51 12.41
C GLU A 83 -4.29 -11.48 12.35
N LEU A 84 -3.65 -10.81 13.33
CA LEU A 84 -2.20 -10.71 13.39
C LEU A 84 -1.57 -11.97 13.97
N THR A 85 -0.54 -12.48 13.30
CA THR A 85 0.34 -13.52 13.84
C THR A 85 1.32 -12.93 14.87
N PHE A 86 1.97 -13.78 15.66
CA PHE A 86 3.00 -13.35 16.61
C PHE A 86 4.32 -12.97 15.92
N ASP A 87 4.56 -13.46 14.71
CA ASP A 87 5.89 -13.45 14.09
C ASP A 87 6.11 -12.20 13.24
N SER A 88 5.30 -12.04 12.19
CA SER A 88 5.41 -10.92 11.26
C SER A 88 4.14 -10.74 10.45
N PHE A 89 3.88 -9.51 10.05
CA PHE A 89 2.80 -9.18 9.13
C PHE A 89 3.15 -7.93 8.32
N ASP A 90 2.47 -7.79 7.18
CA ASP A 90 2.58 -6.63 6.32
C ASP A 90 1.23 -5.89 6.23
N LEU A 91 1.30 -4.57 6.12
CA LEU A 91 0.20 -3.71 5.70
C LEU A 91 0.58 -3.10 4.35
N THR A 92 -0.19 -3.40 3.32
CA THR A 92 0.10 -2.96 1.95
C THR A 92 -0.98 -2.01 1.46
N VAL A 93 -0.58 -0.87 0.92
CA VAL A 93 -1.46 0.08 0.25
C VAL A 93 -1.08 0.16 -1.21
N ASP A 94 -2.06 -0.05 -2.09
CA ASP A 94 -1.93 0.25 -3.51
C ASP A 94 -2.66 1.55 -3.83
N TRP A 95 -2.04 2.38 -4.65
CA TRP A 95 -2.65 3.58 -5.19
C TRP A 95 -2.38 3.69 -6.68
N LEU A 96 -3.45 3.70 -7.48
CA LEU A 96 -3.45 3.89 -8.93
C LEU A 96 -3.93 5.33 -9.24
N PRO A 97 -3.10 6.36 -9.07
CA PRO A 97 -3.49 7.75 -9.32
C PRO A 97 -3.82 8.04 -10.79
N MET A 98 -3.34 7.21 -11.72
CA MET A 98 -3.63 7.26 -13.16
C MET A 98 -3.43 5.88 -13.79
N PRO A 99 -3.99 5.60 -14.98
CA PRO A 99 -4.01 4.25 -15.56
C PRO A 99 -2.63 3.58 -15.75
N SER A 100 -1.57 4.37 -15.89
CA SER A 100 -0.22 3.87 -16.21
C SER A 100 0.75 3.88 -15.03
N LEU A 101 0.30 4.24 -13.82
CA LEU A 101 1.18 4.45 -12.67
C LEU A 101 0.58 3.89 -11.39
N LEU A 102 1.23 2.89 -10.82
CA LEU A 102 0.85 2.27 -9.55
C LEU A 102 1.94 2.51 -8.50
N TYR A 103 1.53 3.01 -7.34
CA TYR A 103 2.35 3.01 -6.14
C TYR A 103 1.89 1.90 -5.20
N ARG A 104 2.83 1.12 -4.67
CA ARG A 104 2.61 0.17 -3.60
C ARG A 104 3.48 0.50 -2.40
N GLY A 105 2.87 0.88 -1.29
CA GLY A 105 3.53 1.10 -0.01
C GLY A 105 3.33 -0.09 0.91
N ILE A 106 4.41 -0.68 1.43
CA ILE A 106 4.36 -1.84 2.31
C ILE A 106 4.99 -1.48 3.64
N ARG A 107 4.24 -1.56 4.74
CA ARG A 107 4.78 -1.48 6.10
C ARG A 107 4.92 -2.89 6.66
N SER A 108 6.14 -3.29 6.96
CA SER A 108 6.44 -4.60 7.52
C SER A 108 6.67 -4.51 9.02
N PHE A 109 6.15 -5.51 9.74
CA PHE A 109 6.27 -5.61 11.18
C PHE A 109 6.83 -6.98 11.59
N ASN A 110 7.62 -7.00 12.66
CA ASN A 110 8.16 -8.19 13.31
C ASN A 110 7.81 -8.15 14.80
N ALA A 111 7.22 -9.21 15.36
CA ALA A 111 6.78 -9.26 16.76
C ALA A 111 6.01 -8.00 17.21
N SER A 112 5.15 -7.45 16.33
CA SER A 112 4.39 -6.20 16.51
C SER A 112 5.21 -4.89 16.56
N GLN A 113 6.50 -4.92 16.22
CA GLN A 113 7.33 -3.73 16.03
C GLN A 113 7.47 -3.40 14.55
N PHE A 114 7.57 -2.12 14.22
CA PHE A 114 7.84 -1.69 12.85
C PHE A 114 9.27 -2.10 12.46
N LYS A 115 9.40 -2.79 11.33
CA LYS A 115 10.67 -3.25 10.77
C LYS A 115 11.18 -2.29 9.70
N GLN A 116 10.36 -2.04 8.69
CA GLN A 116 10.72 -1.25 7.51
C GLN A 116 9.48 -0.80 6.75
N PHE A 117 9.69 0.21 5.90
CA PHE A 117 8.75 0.61 4.87
C PHE A 117 9.38 0.36 3.50
N THR A 118 8.63 -0.27 2.59
CA THR A 118 9.03 -0.46 1.19
C THR A 118 8.09 0.34 0.30
N LEU A 119 8.65 1.15 -0.58
CA LEU A 119 7.93 1.77 -1.68
C LEU A 119 8.26 1.04 -2.97
N GLN A 120 7.22 0.64 -3.70
CA GLN A 120 7.33 0.15 -5.06
C GLN A 120 6.59 1.10 -6.00
N THR A 121 7.20 1.39 -7.14
CA THR A 121 6.62 2.23 -8.20
C THR A 121 6.61 1.42 -9.48
N PHE A 122 5.44 1.28 -10.10
CA PHE A 122 5.27 0.51 -11.32
C PHE A 122 4.65 1.35 -12.43
N THR A 123 5.04 1.06 -13.66
CA THR A 123 4.47 1.64 -14.87
C THR A 123 4.08 0.55 -15.86
N THR A 124 3.16 0.88 -16.76
CA THR A 124 2.87 0.03 -17.94
C THR A 124 4.12 -0.12 -18.79
N VAL A 125 4.29 -1.33 -19.34
CA VAL A 125 5.34 -1.64 -20.32
C VAL A 125 4.91 -1.19 -21.72
#